data_AF-A0AAW6B0D8-F1
#
_entry.id   AF-A0AAW6B0D8-F1
#
_cell.length_a   1.000
_cell.length_b   1.000
_cell.length_c   1.000
_cell.angle_alpha   90.00
_cell.angle_beta   90.00
_cell.angle_gamma   90.00
#
_symmetry.space_group_name_H-M   'P 1'
#
loop_
_entity.id
_entity.type
_entity.pdbx_description
1 polymer ?
#
loop_
_entity_poly.entity_id
_entity_poly.type
_entity_poly.pdbx_seq_one_letter_code
_entity_poly.pdbx_strand_id
1 'polypeptide(L)'
;MAIENVDLSREIENWKSAVRGEDVRSANVAAFEKIQGTVNDTVQNVNQAAEDSASAAHNAQAAVDSIQAAIVTATEKAAAAATSATQAAGSQAAADRSKTAAAQSETNAAASAAEARQIAEGFGGFDGTAASVKATDTYGLVVDALGESTAQVLIDAVANKVMNELIAKSNIVNNLLATEVGTVLSGALGPIIDQRLTDLMNKYTQLNGEAIKCMFGISDLDLNNATHPGIYLVDFGASSVKNGPDTGEYFTGALFIINSGNFLIQLFFDGNQYFRKRFYNSWTAWIKTTRDL
;
A
#
# COMPACT_ATOMS: atom_id res chain seq x y z
N MET A 1 53.39 -89.14 -52.88
CA MET A 1 53.72 -89.98 -54.05
C MET A 1 55.02 -90.71 -53.72
N ALA A 2 55.09 -92.03 -53.87
CA ALA A 2 56.29 -92.80 -53.52
C ALA A 2 57.34 -92.63 -54.61
N ILE A 3 58.56 -92.23 -54.26
CA ILE A 3 59.70 -92.24 -55.18
C ILE A 3 60.14 -93.71 -55.26
N GLU A 4 59.93 -94.34 -56.41
CA GLU A 4 60.46 -95.68 -56.64
C GLU A 4 61.99 -95.60 -56.77
N ASN A 5 62.70 -96.48 -56.06
CA ASN A 5 64.15 -96.57 -56.19
C ASN A 5 64.50 -97.03 -57.60
N VAL A 6 65.52 -96.42 -58.22
CA VAL A 6 66.00 -96.84 -59.54
C VAL A 6 66.49 -98.28 -59.46
N ASP A 7 65.80 -99.21 -60.12
CA ASP A 7 66.24 -100.60 -60.22
C ASP A 7 67.25 -100.77 -61.36
N LEU A 8 68.51 -100.93 -60.97
CA LEU A 8 69.65 -101.16 -61.85
C LEU A 8 70.11 -102.62 -61.86
N SER A 9 69.37 -103.54 -61.24
CA SER A 9 69.82 -104.93 -61.03
C SER A 9 70.20 -105.63 -62.34
N ARG A 10 69.43 -105.39 -63.40
CA ARG A 10 69.71 -105.94 -64.73
C ARG A 10 70.96 -105.34 -65.38
N GLU A 11 71.13 -104.03 -65.28
CA GLU A 11 72.27 -103.31 -65.86
C GLU A 11 73.57 -103.68 -65.14
N ILE A 12 73.51 -103.87 -63.81
CA ILE A 12 74.62 -104.34 -62.99
C ILE A 12 75.05 -105.76 -63.39
N GLU A 13 74.10 -106.69 -63.58
CA GLU A 13 74.42 -108.06 -64.01
C GLU A 13 75.00 -108.08 -65.44
N ASN A 14 74.46 -107.27 -66.35
CA ASN A 14 75.02 -107.12 -67.70
C ASN A 14 76.47 -106.62 -67.65
N TRP A 15 76.78 -105.65 -66.78
CA TRP A 15 78.13 -105.13 -66.58
C TRP A 15 79.10 -106.18 -66.05
N LYS A 16 78.68 -107.02 -65.11
CA LYS A 16 79.49 -108.13 -64.56
C LYS A 16 79.80 -109.22 -65.60
N SER A 17 78.85 -109.49 -66.48
CA SER A 17 78.98 -110.52 -67.54
C SER A 17 79.71 -110.04 -68.81
N ALA A 18 80.10 -108.76 -68.87
CA ALA A 18 80.72 -108.15 -70.04
C ALA A 18 82.08 -108.78 -70.39
N VAL A 19 82.27 -109.16 -71.65
CA VAL A 19 83.52 -109.77 -72.15
C VAL A 19 84.36 -108.75 -72.94
N ARG A 20 83.72 -107.72 -73.51
CA ARG A 20 84.37 -106.65 -74.29
C ARG A 20 83.99 -105.28 -73.75
N GLY A 21 84.81 -104.27 -74.03
CA GLY A 21 84.54 -102.88 -73.59
C GLY A 21 83.25 -102.27 -74.18
N GLU A 22 82.73 -102.83 -75.27
CA GLU A 22 81.44 -102.43 -75.84
C GLU A 22 80.25 -102.81 -74.95
N ASP A 23 80.27 -104.00 -74.35
CA ASP A 23 79.21 -104.50 -73.45
C ASP A 23 79.12 -103.62 -72.19
N VAL A 24 80.27 -103.22 -71.64
CA VAL A 24 80.37 -102.27 -70.52
C VAL A 24 79.75 -100.92 -70.87
N ARG A 25 80.05 -100.38 -72.06
CA ARG A 25 79.45 -99.12 -72.52
C ARG A 25 77.94 -99.23 -72.67
N SER A 26 77.43 -100.33 -73.23
CA SER A 26 75.99 -100.56 -73.39
C SER A 26 75.26 -100.63 -72.04
N ALA A 27 75.79 -101.39 -71.07
CA ALA A 27 75.23 -101.47 -69.72
C ALA A 27 75.23 -100.11 -69.01
N ASN A 28 76.30 -99.32 -69.15
CA ASN A 28 76.38 -97.97 -68.60
C ASN A 28 75.37 -97.02 -69.25
N VAL A 29 75.22 -97.04 -70.57
CA VAL A 29 74.23 -96.21 -71.28
C VAL A 29 72.82 -96.53 -70.80
N ALA A 30 72.45 -97.81 -70.72
CA ALA A 30 71.14 -98.22 -70.23
C ALA A 30 70.89 -97.79 -68.76
N ALA A 31 71.91 -97.88 -67.91
CA ALA A 31 71.82 -97.40 -66.54
C ALA A 31 71.64 -95.87 -66.47
N PHE A 32 72.37 -95.11 -67.29
CA PHE A 32 72.23 -93.66 -67.36
C PHE A 32 70.86 -93.24 -67.89
N GLU A 33 70.30 -93.92 -68.90
CA GLU A 33 68.96 -93.66 -69.40
C GLU A 33 67.89 -93.86 -68.32
N LYS A 34 67.98 -94.96 -67.54
CA LYS A 34 67.10 -95.20 -66.39
C LYS A 34 67.21 -94.11 -65.32
N ILE A 35 68.42 -93.76 -64.93
CA ILE A 35 68.67 -92.70 -63.93
C ILE A 35 68.10 -91.36 -64.42
N GLN A 36 68.35 -91.00 -65.68
CA GLN A 36 67.82 -89.76 -66.28
C GLN A 36 66.29 -89.75 -66.33
N GLY A 37 65.67 -90.87 -66.70
CA GLY A 37 64.21 -91.03 -66.66
C GLY A 37 63.65 -90.75 -65.26
N THR A 38 64.16 -91.45 -64.25
CA THR A 38 63.70 -91.25 -62.86
C THR A 38 63.97 -89.83 -62.34
N VAL A 39 65.11 -89.23 -62.68
CA VAL A 39 65.42 -87.83 -62.32
C VAL A 39 64.43 -86.88 -62.96
N ASN A 40 64.13 -87.03 -64.26
CA ASN A 40 63.16 -86.20 -64.97
C ASN A 40 61.75 -86.33 -64.37
N ASP A 41 61.31 -87.54 -64.08
CA ASP A 41 60.01 -87.79 -63.43
C ASP A 41 59.95 -87.15 -62.04
N THR A 42 61.04 -87.26 -61.27
CA THR A 42 61.15 -86.64 -59.94
C THR A 42 61.06 -85.12 -60.02
N VAL A 43 61.77 -84.49 -60.98
CA VAL A 43 61.73 -83.04 -61.18
C VAL A 43 60.33 -82.58 -61.59
N GLN A 44 59.66 -83.29 -62.50
CA GLN A 44 58.28 -82.99 -62.88
C GLN A 44 57.34 -83.07 -61.69
N ASN A 45 57.46 -84.12 -60.86
CA ASN A 45 56.65 -84.30 -59.66
C ASN A 45 56.90 -83.18 -58.63
N VAL A 46 58.16 -82.77 -58.42
CA VAL A 46 58.51 -81.65 -57.53
C VAL A 46 57.94 -80.34 -58.04
N ASN A 47 58.03 -80.07 -59.34
CA ASN A 47 57.47 -78.87 -59.95
C ASN A 47 55.94 -78.84 -59.82
N GLN A 48 55.26 -79.96 -60.09
CA GLN A 48 53.81 -80.06 -59.90
C GLN A 48 53.43 -79.82 -58.42
N ALA A 49 54.15 -80.44 -57.48
CA ALA A 49 53.89 -80.22 -56.06
C ALA A 49 54.12 -78.76 -55.62
N ALA A 50 55.08 -78.07 -56.24
CA ALA A 50 55.33 -76.64 -56.00
C ALA A 50 54.20 -75.77 -56.57
N GLU A 51 53.69 -76.07 -57.76
CA GLU A 51 52.53 -75.39 -58.36
C GLU A 51 51.24 -75.61 -57.55
N ASP A 52 51.01 -76.84 -57.08
CA ASP A 52 49.89 -77.18 -56.20
C ASP A 52 49.99 -76.41 -54.88
N SER A 53 51.20 -76.33 -54.30
CA SER A 53 51.46 -75.58 -53.07
C SER A 53 51.25 -74.07 -53.26
N ALA A 54 51.70 -73.51 -54.39
CA ALA A 54 51.48 -72.11 -54.73
C ALA A 54 50.00 -71.79 -54.89
N SER A 55 49.24 -72.67 -55.55
CA SER A 55 47.79 -72.55 -55.72
C SER A 55 47.06 -72.61 -54.37
N ALA A 56 47.47 -73.53 -53.49
CA ALA A 56 46.93 -73.63 -52.13
C ALA A 56 47.21 -72.36 -51.31
N ALA A 57 48.42 -71.79 -51.41
CA ALA A 57 48.78 -70.56 -50.73
C ALA A 57 47.97 -69.35 -51.25
N HIS A 58 47.77 -69.24 -52.57
CA HIS A 58 46.93 -68.20 -53.16
C HIS A 58 45.48 -68.28 -52.67
N ASN A 59 44.90 -69.49 -52.62
CA ASN A 59 43.54 -69.70 -52.12
C ASN A 59 43.42 -69.39 -50.62
N ALA A 60 44.44 -69.74 -49.82
CA ALA A 60 44.48 -69.40 -48.40
C ALA A 60 44.53 -67.88 -48.20
N GLN A 61 45.31 -67.16 -49.00
CA GLN A 61 45.36 -65.69 -48.95
C GLN A 61 44.02 -65.07 -49.31
N ALA A 62 43.36 -65.53 -50.37
CA ALA A 62 42.04 -65.05 -50.74
C ALA A 62 40.99 -65.28 -49.63
N ALA A 63 41.07 -66.41 -48.92
CA ALA A 63 40.21 -66.68 -47.76
C ALA A 63 40.50 -65.71 -46.60
N VAL A 64 41.77 -65.42 -46.31
CA VAL A 64 42.16 -64.42 -45.30
C VAL A 64 41.63 -63.04 -45.64
N ASP A 65 41.76 -62.61 -46.90
CA ASP A 65 41.28 -61.30 -47.36
C ASP A 65 39.75 -61.19 -47.22
N SER A 66 39.03 -62.27 -47.55
CA SER A 66 37.57 -62.35 -47.38
C SER A 66 37.15 -62.26 -45.90
N ILE A 67 37.85 -62.98 -45.01
CA ILE A 67 37.63 -62.92 -43.57
C ILE A 67 37.89 -61.49 -43.05
N GLN A 68 38.98 -60.87 -43.50
CA GLN A 68 39.33 -59.52 -43.08
C GLN A 68 38.24 -58.51 -43.49
N ALA A 69 37.72 -58.61 -44.71
CA ALA A 69 36.61 -57.77 -45.18
C ALA A 69 35.33 -57.98 -44.34
N ALA A 70 35.01 -59.22 -43.99
CA ALA A 70 33.87 -59.54 -43.13
C ALA A 70 34.02 -58.97 -41.71
N ILE A 71 35.23 -59.02 -41.14
CA ILE A 71 35.54 -58.44 -39.82
C ILE A 71 35.34 -56.92 -39.82
N VAL A 72 35.83 -56.24 -40.87
CA VAL A 72 35.65 -54.79 -41.01
C VAL A 72 34.16 -54.44 -41.05
N THR A 73 33.39 -55.13 -41.89
CA THR A 73 31.94 -54.90 -42.01
C THR A 73 31.20 -55.16 -40.69
N ALA A 74 31.55 -56.24 -39.99
CA ALA A 74 30.94 -56.57 -38.70
C ALA A 74 31.23 -55.50 -37.64
N THR A 75 32.46 -54.97 -37.62
CA THR A 75 32.90 -53.91 -36.71
C THR A 75 32.16 -52.62 -36.97
N GLU A 76 32.03 -52.22 -38.24
CA GLU A 76 31.26 -51.02 -38.64
C GLU A 76 29.78 -51.14 -38.24
N LYS A 77 29.15 -52.30 -38.47
CA LYS A 77 27.77 -52.54 -38.06
C LYS A 77 27.60 -52.51 -36.55
N ALA A 78 28.55 -53.03 -35.78
CA ALA A 78 28.52 -52.96 -34.33
C ALA A 78 28.60 -51.51 -33.83
N ALA A 79 29.48 -50.70 -34.42
CA ALA A 79 29.60 -49.28 -34.09
C ALA A 79 28.32 -48.48 -34.45
N ALA A 80 27.71 -48.76 -35.59
CA ALA A 80 26.44 -48.17 -35.99
C ALA A 80 25.32 -48.54 -35.01
N ALA A 81 25.23 -49.82 -34.62
CA ALA A 81 24.24 -50.29 -33.65
C ALA A 81 24.41 -49.63 -32.27
N ALA A 82 25.65 -49.47 -31.78
CA ALA A 82 25.94 -48.77 -30.53
C ALA A 82 25.51 -47.28 -30.58
N THR A 83 25.74 -46.63 -31.73
CA THR A 83 25.28 -45.25 -31.96
C THR A 83 23.76 -45.16 -31.94
N SER A 84 23.06 -46.06 -32.65
CA SER A 84 21.60 -46.12 -32.65
C SER A 84 21.03 -46.38 -31.25
N ALA A 85 21.64 -47.26 -30.45
CA ALA A 85 21.23 -47.52 -29.08
C ALA A 85 21.34 -46.27 -28.19
N THR A 86 22.41 -45.48 -28.36
CA THR A 86 22.60 -44.20 -27.65
C THR A 86 21.54 -43.18 -28.03
N GLN A 87 21.23 -43.06 -29.32
CA GLN A 87 20.16 -42.16 -29.80
C GLN A 87 18.79 -42.57 -29.26
N ALA A 88 18.47 -43.87 -29.26
CA ALA A 88 17.22 -44.38 -28.69
C ALA A 88 17.10 -44.08 -27.19
N ALA A 89 18.17 -44.24 -26.42
CA ALA A 89 18.21 -43.88 -25.00
C ALA A 89 17.98 -42.36 -24.79
N GLY A 90 18.58 -41.53 -25.66
CA GLY A 90 18.35 -40.08 -25.65
C GLY A 90 16.89 -39.71 -25.95
N SER A 91 16.26 -40.36 -26.93
CA SER A 91 14.85 -40.18 -27.25
C SER A 91 13.93 -40.60 -26.10
N GLN A 92 14.24 -41.71 -25.42
CA GLN A 92 13.49 -42.15 -24.24
C GLN A 92 13.58 -41.11 -23.11
N ALA A 93 14.78 -40.60 -22.81
CA ALA A 93 14.96 -39.57 -21.79
C ALA A 93 14.22 -38.26 -22.13
N ALA A 94 14.16 -37.89 -23.42
CA ALA A 94 13.37 -36.74 -23.87
C ALA A 94 11.87 -36.97 -23.67
N ALA A 95 11.35 -38.15 -23.99
CA ALA A 95 9.95 -38.51 -23.76
C ALA A 95 9.58 -38.46 -22.27
N ASP A 96 10.44 -38.95 -21.39
CA ASP A 96 10.21 -38.92 -19.93
C ASP A 96 10.17 -37.48 -19.38
N ARG A 97 11.04 -36.60 -19.89
CA ARG A 97 11.01 -35.16 -19.56
C ARG A 97 9.72 -34.50 -20.03
N SER A 98 9.28 -34.79 -21.27
CA SER A 98 8.02 -34.27 -21.80
C SER A 98 6.82 -34.73 -20.97
N LYS A 99 6.80 -35.99 -20.53
CA LYS A 99 5.75 -36.52 -19.64
C LYS A 99 5.71 -35.78 -18.30
N THR A 100 6.88 -35.51 -17.72
CA THR A 100 6.99 -34.77 -16.46
C THR A 100 6.52 -33.32 -16.62
N ALA A 101 6.92 -32.65 -17.70
CA ALA A 101 6.49 -31.28 -18.00
C ALA A 101 4.98 -31.18 -18.20
N ALA A 102 4.36 -32.16 -18.88
CA ALA A 102 2.91 -32.22 -19.05
C ALA A 102 2.17 -32.35 -17.71
N ALA A 103 2.64 -33.23 -16.81
CA ALA A 103 2.05 -33.39 -15.47
C ALA A 103 2.17 -32.12 -14.61
N GLN A 104 3.31 -31.41 -14.71
CA GLN A 104 3.49 -30.14 -14.02
C GLN A 104 2.55 -29.06 -14.58
N SER A 105 2.36 -29.02 -15.90
CA SER A 105 1.45 -28.09 -16.56
C SER A 105 0.00 -28.31 -16.08
N GLU A 106 -0.45 -29.56 -15.97
CA GLU A 106 -1.77 -29.91 -15.43
C GLU A 106 -1.93 -29.43 -13.97
N THR A 107 -0.92 -29.64 -13.14
CA THR A 107 -0.91 -29.17 -11.74
C THR A 107 -1.00 -27.64 -11.68
N ASN A 108 -0.24 -26.93 -12.50
CA ASN A 108 -0.25 -25.48 -12.55
C ASN A 108 -1.62 -24.95 -13.03
N ALA A 109 -2.20 -25.57 -14.05
CA ALA A 109 -3.53 -25.21 -14.54
C ALA A 109 -4.60 -25.40 -13.46
N ALA A 110 -4.54 -26.49 -12.70
CA ALA A 110 -5.45 -26.73 -11.58
C ALA A 110 -5.29 -25.67 -10.47
N ALA A 111 -4.05 -25.30 -10.13
CA ALA A 111 -3.77 -24.25 -9.15
C ALA A 111 -4.31 -22.88 -9.60
N SER A 112 -4.03 -22.47 -10.84
CA SER A 112 -4.56 -21.21 -11.39
C SER A 112 -6.09 -21.20 -11.46
N ALA A 113 -6.72 -22.33 -11.79
CA ALA A 113 -8.17 -22.45 -11.76
C ALA A 113 -8.75 -22.32 -10.33
N ALA A 114 -8.06 -22.86 -9.32
CA ALA A 114 -8.43 -22.70 -7.92
C ALA A 114 -8.28 -21.24 -7.43
N GLU A 115 -7.17 -20.57 -7.78
CA GLU A 115 -6.98 -19.15 -7.48
C GLU A 115 -8.05 -18.28 -8.13
N ALA A 116 -8.37 -18.52 -9.41
CA ALA A 116 -9.42 -17.79 -10.11
C ALA A 116 -10.80 -18.00 -9.44
N ARG A 117 -11.09 -19.20 -8.92
CA ARG A 117 -12.30 -19.46 -8.14
C ARG A 117 -12.29 -18.71 -6.81
N GLN A 118 -11.20 -18.73 -6.06
CA GLN A 118 -11.09 -17.97 -4.79
C GLN A 118 -11.27 -16.47 -5.01
N ILE A 119 -10.70 -15.93 -6.09
CA ILE A 119 -10.89 -14.53 -6.46
C ILE A 119 -12.37 -14.28 -6.77
N ALA A 120 -13.00 -15.12 -7.61
CA ALA A 120 -14.41 -14.98 -7.97
C ALA A 120 -15.35 -15.12 -6.75
N GLU A 121 -15.08 -16.07 -5.85
CA GLU A 121 -15.81 -16.27 -4.60
C GLU A 121 -15.58 -15.11 -3.61
N GLY A 122 -14.34 -14.60 -3.54
CA GLY A 122 -13.97 -13.46 -2.71
C GLY A 122 -14.66 -12.16 -3.15
N PHE A 123 -14.98 -12.01 -4.42
CA PHE A 123 -15.84 -10.93 -4.91
C PHE A 123 -17.33 -11.15 -4.60
N GLY A 124 -17.77 -12.32 -4.14
CA GLY A 124 -19.06 -12.50 -3.47
C GLY A 124 -20.30 -11.95 -4.19
N GLY A 125 -20.31 -11.93 -5.53
CA GLY A 125 -21.42 -11.32 -6.30
C GLY A 125 -21.40 -9.79 -6.33
N PHE A 126 -20.26 -9.16 -6.05
CA PHE A 126 -20.04 -7.73 -6.20
C PHE A 126 -20.28 -7.30 -7.65
N ASP A 127 -21.24 -6.42 -7.83
CA ASP A 127 -21.69 -5.90 -9.13
C ASP A 127 -21.06 -4.54 -9.48
N GLY A 128 -20.07 -4.10 -8.69
CA GLY A 128 -19.47 -2.78 -8.82
C GLY A 128 -20.15 -1.70 -7.99
N THR A 129 -21.22 -2.01 -7.25
CA THR A 129 -21.99 -1.04 -6.47
C THR A 129 -21.85 -1.27 -4.97
N ALA A 130 -22.02 -0.21 -4.16
CA ALA A 130 -22.04 -0.32 -2.70
C ALA A 130 -23.26 -1.09 -2.16
N ALA A 131 -24.27 -1.36 -3.01
CA ALA A 131 -25.46 -2.11 -2.63
C ALA A 131 -25.19 -3.63 -2.53
N SER A 132 -24.24 -4.16 -3.31
CA SER A 132 -23.84 -5.58 -3.23
C SER A 132 -22.83 -5.87 -2.12
N VAL A 133 -22.23 -4.83 -1.53
CA VAL A 133 -21.27 -4.97 -0.42
C VAL A 133 -22.01 -5.10 0.91
N LYS A 134 -21.84 -6.25 1.57
CA LYS A 134 -22.32 -6.48 2.93
C LYS A 134 -21.38 -5.83 3.95
N ALA A 135 -21.96 -5.17 4.93
CA ALA A 135 -21.26 -4.51 6.03
C ALA A 135 -22.03 -4.71 7.34
N THR A 136 -21.31 -4.83 8.44
CA THR A 136 -21.91 -4.91 9.78
C THR A 136 -22.30 -3.52 10.27
N ASP A 137 -23.56 -3.34 10.66
CA ASP A 137 -24.09 -2.12 11.26
C ASP A 137 -23.73 -2.07 12.76
N THR A 138 -22.49 -1.70 13.07
CA THR A 138 -21.98 -1.70 14.46
C THR A 138 -22.72 -0.71 15.37
N TYR A 139 -23.38 0.29 14.81
CA TYR A 139 -23.98 1.40 15.57
C TYR A 139 -25.52 1.35 15.59
N GLY A 140 -26.13 0.37 14.93
CA GLY A 140 -27.57 0.25 14.82
C GLY A 140 -28.20 1.45 14.10
N LEU A 141 -27.60 1.87 12.98
CA LEU A 141 -28.07 2.99 12.17
C LEU A 141 -29.31 2.64 11.35
N VAL A 142 -29.45 1.37 10.96
CA VAL A 142 -30.51 0.87 10.07
C VAL A 142 -31.20 -0.36 10.66
N VAL A 143 -30.42 -1.28 11.22
CA VAL A 143 -30.91 -2.50 11.87
C VAL A 143 -30.47 -2.53 13.34
N ASP A 144 -30.78 -3.59 14.09
CA ASP A 144 -30.20 -3.75 15.42
C ASP A 144 -28.67 -3.74 15.34
N ALA A 145 -28.02 -3.12 16.33
CA ALA A 145 -26.56 -3.01 16.35
C ALA A 145 -25.92 -4.40 16.22
N LEU A 146 -24.88 -4.48 15.38
CA LEU A 146 -24.19 -5.69 14.94
C LEU A 146 -24.95 -6.58 13.94
N GLY A 147 -26.09 -6.12 13.40
CA GLY A 147 -26.76 -6.75 12.26
C GLY A 147 -26.05 -6.50 10.93
N GLU A 148 -26.31 -7.33 9.92
CA GLU A 148 -25.80 -7.10 8.56
C GLU A 148 -26.69 -6.12 7.79
N SER A 149 -26.06 -5.16 7.12
CA SER A 149 -26.67 -4.23 6.16
C SER A 149 -25.82 -4.14 4.90
N THR A 150 -26.27 -3.39 3.89
CA THR A 150 -25.42 -3.07 2.74
C THR A 150 -24.67 -1.76 3.00
N ALA A 151 -23.49 -1.60 2.42
CA ALA A 151 -22.70 -0.39 2.57
C ALA A 151 -23.48 0.85 2.08
N GLN A 152 -24.23 0.74 0.98
CA GLN A 152 -25.09 1.82 0.48
C GLN A 152 -26.12 2.27 1.52
N VAL A 153 -26.83 1.32 2.12
CA VAL A 153 -27.89 1.60 3.10
C VAL A 153 -27.34 2.30 4.34
N LEU A 154 -26.14 1.92 4.80
CA LEU A 154 -25.47 2.60 5.91
C LEU A 154 -25.03 4.02 5.53
N ILE A 155 -24.50 4.23 4.32
CA ILE A 155 -24.13 5.56 3.81
C ILE A 155 -25.36 6.46 3.77
N ASP A 156 -26.49 5.95 3.25
CA ASP A 156 -27.74 6.70 3.16
C ASP A 156 -28.27 7.06 4.57
N ALA A 157 -28.18 6.14 5.52
CA ALA A 157 -28.59 6.38 6.91
C ALA A 157 -27.73 7.44 7.60
N VAL A 158 -26.41 7.40 7.41
CA VAL A 158 -25.49 8.44 7.91
C VAL A 158 -25.79 9.79 7.27
N ALA A 159 -25.95 9.82 5.95
CA ALA A 159 -26.27 11.05 5.22
C ALA A 159 -27.58 11.68 5.70
N ASN A 160 -28.63 10.86 5.88
CA ASN A 160 -29.91 11.31 6.43
C ASN A 160 -29.75 11.85 7.86
N LYS A 161 -29.03 11.15 8.74
CA LYS A 161 -28.81 11.59 10.12
C LYS A 161 -28.05 12.92 10.19
N VAL A 162 -27.04 13.12 9.34
CA VAL A 162 -26.28 14.37 9.29
C VAL A 162 -27.15 15.51 8.74
N MET A 163 -27.74 15.33 7.55
CA MET A 163 -28.46 16.40 6.86
C MET A 163 -29.78 16.76 7.53
N ASN A 164 -30.58 15.75 7.91
CA ASN A 164 -31.97 15.96 8.32
C ASN A 164 -32.18 15.91 9.83
N GLU A 165 -31.31 15.27 10.61
CA GLU A 165 -31.44 15.28 12.07
C GLU A 165 -30.47 16.28 12.71
N LEU A 166 -29.17 16.19 12.42
CA LEU A 166 -28.16 17.00 13.11
C LEU A 166 -28.15 18.45 12.64
N ILE A 167 -27.99 18.69 11.33
CA ILE A 167 -27.91 20.05 10.77
C ILE A 167 -29.25 20.77 10.90
N ALA A 168 -30.37 20.07 10.65
CA ALA A 168 -31.69 20.67 10.72
C ALA A 168 -32.13 21.02 12.16
N LYS A 169 -31.88 20.15 13.16
CA LYS A 169 -32.31 20.44 14.55
C LYS A 169 -31.43 21.44 15.29
N SER A 170 -30.16 21.57 14.90
CA SER A 170 -29.18 22.26 15.74
C SER A 170 -29.18 23.79 15.62
N ASN A 171 -30.02 24.41 14.76
CA ASN A 171 -30.02 25.86 14.49
C ASN A 171 -28.59 26.42 14.56
N ILE A 172 -27.69 25.85 13.74
CA ILE A 172 -26.26 26.11 13.84
C ILE A 172 -26.05 27.56 13.43
N VAL A 173 -25.70 28.41 14.38
CA VAL A 173 -25.35 29.81 14.11
C VAL A 173 -23.84 29.91 13.95
N ASN A 174 -23.39 30.11 12.71
CA ASN A 174 -21.99 30.39 12.39
C ASN A 174 -21.89 31.80 11.79
N ASN A 175 -21.18 32.72 12.45
CA ASN A 175 -21.06 34.12 12.01
C ASN A 175 -22.41 34.79 11.68
N LEU A 176 -23.43 34.63 12.54
CA LEU A 176 -24.77 35.18 12.31
C LEU A 176 -25.51 34.61 11.08
N LEU A 177 -24.99 33.53 10.50
CA LEU A 177 -25.70 32.72 9.50
C LEU A 177 -26.28 31.51 10.23
N ALA A 178 -27.59 31.33 10.14
CA ALA A 178 -28.28 30.15 10.67
C ALA A 178 -28.67 29.24 9.50
N THR A 179 -28.77 27.93 9.77
CA THR A 179 -29.27 26.93 8.80
C THR A 179 -30.71 27.19 8.38
N GLU A 180 -31.51 27.87 9.21
CA GLU A 180 -32.86 28.35 8.90
C GLU A 180 -32.88 29.89 8.86
N VAL A 181 -33.31 30.45 7.72
CA VAL A 181 -33.39 31.90 7.52
C VAL A 181 -34.47 32.48 8.44
N GLY A 182 -34.07 33.37 9.36
CA GLY A 182 -34.97 34.03 10.31
C GLY A 182 -34.82 33.58 11.76
N THR A 183 -34.11 32.49 12.03
CA THR A 183 -33.86 32.02 13.41
C THR A 183 -32.54 32.51 14.01
N VAL A 184 -31.79 33.33 13.28
CA VAL A 184 -30.49 33.89 13.72
C VAL A 184 -30.60 34.59 15.08
N LEU A 185 -31.67 35.36 15.28
CA LEU A 185 -31.92 36.15 16.49
C LEU A 185 -32.75 35.41 17.56
N SER A 186 -33.42 34.30 17.21
CA SER A 186 -34.20 33.48 18.16
C SER A 186 -33.51 32.18 18.56
N GLY A 187 -32.42 31.82 17.88
CA GLY A 187 -31.54 30.70 18.21
C GLY A 187 -30.68 30.98 19.44
N ALA A 188 -29.64 30.16 19.65
CA ALA A 188 -28.86 30.16 20.89
C ALA A 188 -28.25 31.52 21.30
N LEU A 189 -27.96 32.41 20.33
CA LEU A 189 -27.39 33.74 20.61
C LEU A 189 -28.43 34.80 20.99
N GLY A 190 -29.69 34.62 20.59
CA GLY A 190 -30.77 35.57 20.85
C GLY A 190 -30.96 35.89 22.34
N PRO A 191 -31.25 34.88 23.17
CA PRO A 191 -31.44 35.07 24.61
C PRO A 191 -30.21 35.67 25.31
N ILE A 192 -28.99 35.38 24.81
CA ILE A 192 -27.74 35.93 25.38
C ILE A 192 -27.63 37.43 25.07
N ILE A 193 -27.97 37.84 23.85
CA ILE A 193 -28.01 39.26 23.45
C ILE A 193 -29.09 39.99 24.25
N ASP A 194 -30.28 39.42 24.37
CA ASP A 194 -31.40 40.00 25.14
C ASP A 194 -31.03 40.18 26.62
N GLN A 195 -30.39 39.18 27.23
CA GLN A 195 -29.91 39.29 28.61
C GLN A 195 -28.86 40.40 28.75
N ARG A 196 -27.86 40.46 27.86
CA ARG A 196 -26.84 41.51 27.90
C ARG A 196 -27.43 42.90 27.69
N LEU A 197 -28.41 43.04 26.80
CA LEU A 197 -29.10 44.31 26.56
C LEU A 197 -29.89 44.72 27.80
N THR A 198 -30.61 43.78 28.41
CA THR A 198 -31.36 44.01 29.66
C THR A 198 -30.43 44.43 30.80
N ASP A 199 -29.30 43.75 30.97
CA ASP A 199 -28.30 44.08 31.98
C ASP A 199 -27.70 45.48 31.75
N LEU A 200 -27.41 45.83 30.49
CA LEU A 200 -26.92 47.16 30.12
C LEU A 200 -27.98 48.25 30.40
N MET A 201 -29.24 48.01 30.07
CA MET A 201 -30.34 48.94 30.34
C MET A 201 -30.55 49.16 31.84
N ASN A 202 -30.48 48.09 32.65
CA ASN A 202 -30.58 48.19 34.10
C ASN A 202 -29.42 49.01 34.70
N LYS A 203 -28.19 48.77 34.24
CA LYS A 203 -27.00 49.55 34.66
C LYS A 203 -27.11 51.02 34.25
N TYR A 204 -27.61 51.31 33.05
CA TYR A 204 -27.85 52.67 32.59
C TYR A 204 -28.86 53.41 33.48
N THR A 205 -29.99 52.76 33.80
CA THR A 205 -30.99 53.34 34.72
C THR A 205 -30.42 53.57 36.12
N GLN A 206 -29.62 52.63 36.64
CA GLN A 206 -28.94 52.80 37.93
C GLN A 206 -28.01 54.03 37.94
N LEU A 207 -27.16 54.18 36.92
CA LEU A 207 -26.23 55.30 36.82
C LEU A 207 -26.96 56.66 36.75
N ASN A 208 -28.08 56.72 36.02
CA ASN A 208 -28.93 57.92 35.96
C ASN A 208 -29.67 58.23 37.28
N GLY A 209 -29.93 57.22 38.11
CA GLY A 209 -30.54 57.39 39.43
C GLY A 209 -29.56 57.82 40.52
N GLU A 210 -28.30 57.39 40.43
CA GLU A 210 -27.26 57.62 41.43
C GLU A 210 -26.42 58.90 41.21
N ALA A 211 -26.48 59.52 40.03
CA ALA A 211 -25.75 60.77 39.75
C ALA A 211 -26.35 61.98 40.49
N ILE A 212 -25.49 62.86 41.02
CA ILE A 212 -25.89 64.17 41.58
C ILE A 212 -26.57 64.98 40.47
N LYS A 213 -27.87 65.24 40.61
CA LYS A 213 -28.65 65.97 39.60
C LYS A 213 -28.41 67.48 39.73
N CYS A 214 -28.20 68.14 38.59
CA CYS A 214 -28.24 69.60 38.48
C CYS A 214 -29.66 70.03 38.07
N MET A 215 -30.30 70.89 38.85
CA MET A 215 -31.67 71.36 38.67
C MET A 215 -31.70 72.88 38.57
N PHE A 216 -32.73 73.43 37.93
CA PHE A 216 -32.95 74.87 37.84
C PHE A 216 -34.11 75.27 38.77
N GLY A 217 -33.82 76.16 39.73
CA GLY A 217 -34.78 76.71 40.67
C GLY A 217 -35.18 75.77 41.81
N ILE A 218 -35.98 76.30 42.75
CA ILE A 218 -36.63 75.57 43.84
C ILE A 218 -38.12 75.80 43.67
N SER A 219 -38.91 74.73 43.56
CA SER A 219 -40.30 74.80 43.08
C SER A 219 -41.24 75.66 43.93
N ASP A 220 -41.06 75.67 45.25
CA ASP A 220 -41.90 76.41 46.19
C ASP A 220 -41.18 77.58 46.87
N LEU A 221 -39.92 77.83 46.46
CA LEU A 221 -39.04 78.87 47.00
C LEU A 221 -38.82 78.80 48.53
N ASP A 222 -39.14 77.69 49.18
CA ASP A 222 -38.89 77.47 50.60
C ASP A 222 -37.73 76.48 50.78
N LEU A 223 -36.60 76.99 51.27
CA LEU A 223 -35.42 76.14 51.44
C LEU A 223 -35.63 75.06 52.51
N ASN A 224 -36.63 75.15 53.39
CA ASN A 224 -36.94 74.05 54.30
C ASN A 224 -37.52 72.82 53.59
N ASN A 225 -38.16 73.02 52.43
CA ASN A 225 -38.75 71.96 51.61
C ASN A 225 -37.76 71.42 50.57
N ALA A 226 -36.73 72.20 50.24
CA ALA A 226 -35.60 71.77 49.41
C ALA A 226 -34.77 70.68 50.15
N THR A 227 -35.20 69.43 50.04
CA THR A 227 -34.62 68.31 50.79
C THR A 227 -34.00 67.22 49.92
N HIS A 228 -34.23 67.27 48.61
CA HIS A 228 -33.72 66.27 47.67
C HIS A 228 -32.25 66.54 47.33
N PRO A 229 -31.34 65.56 47.43
CA PRO A 229 -29.93 65.76 47.11
C PRO A 229 -29.72 66.23 45.68
N GLY A 230 -28.80 67.17 45.49
CA GLY A 230 -28.52 67.73 44.16
C GLY A 230 -27.85 69.09 44.21
N ILE A 231 -27.61 69.64 43.03
CA ILE A 231 -27.14 71.01 42.80
C ILE A 231 -28.30 71.77 42.18
N TYR A 232 -28.73 72.87 42.80
CA TYR A 232 -29.81 73.71 42.30
C TYR A 232 -29.22 75.06 41.91
N LEU A 233 -29.30 75.39 40.64
CA LEU A 233 -28.98 76.72 40.14
C LEU A 233 -30.20 77.60 40.35
N VAL A 234 -30.06 78.67 41.11
CA VAL A 234 -31.17 79.53 41.53
C VAL A 234 -30.92 80.95 41.09
N ASP A 235 -32.00 81.65 40.74
CA ASP A 235 -31.98 83.06 40.35
C ASP A 235 -33.35 83.68 40.67
N PHE A 236 -33.47 84.19 41.90
CA PHE A 236 -34.73 84.72 42.43
C PHE A 236 -34.48 86.04 43.17
N GLY A 237 -35.51 86.88 43.31
CA GLY A 237 -35.46 87.97 44.29
C GLY A 237 -35.40 87.40 45.70
N ALA A 238 -34.47 87.87 46.54
CA ALA A 238 -34.23 87.31 47.88
C ALA A 238 -35.49 87.36 48.77
N SER A 239 -36.33 88.39 48.59
CA SER A 239 -37.60 88.55 49.32
C SER A 239 -38.65 87.48 49.00
N SER A 240 -38.54 86.79 47.86
CA SER A 240 -39.42 85.70 47.47
C SER A 240 -39.01 84.34 48.05
N VAL A 241 -37.79 84.26 48.60
CA VAL A 241 -37.20 83.00 49.08
C VAL A 241 -37.38 82.88 50.59
N LYS A 242 -38.08 81.84 51.03
CA LYS A 242 -38.34 81.58 52.44
C LYS A 242 -37.23 80.73 53.05
N ASN A 243 -36.91 81.02 54.31
CA ASN A 243 -35.91 80.29 55.08
C ASN A 243 -34.53 80.24 54.37
N GLY A 244 -34.23 81.25 53.56
CA GLY A 244 -32.94 81.43 52.90
C GLY A 244 -31.92 82.14 53.80
N PRO A 245 -30.63 82.10 53.45
CA PRO A 245 -29.64 83.00 54.01
C PRO A 245 -29.93 84.45 53.60
N ASP A 246 -29.39 85.41 54.33
CA ASP A 246 -29.41 86.81 53.90
C ASP A 246 -28.34 87.04 52.81
N THR A 247 -28.82 87.24 51.59
CA THR A 247 -28.02 87.45 50.37
C THR A 247 -28.19 88.86 49.80
N GLY A 248 -28.88 89.75 50.53
CA GLY A 248 -29.22 91.10 50.05
C GLY A 248 -30.44 91.10 49.12
N GLU A 249 -30.28 91.61 47.90
CA GLU A 249 -31.41 91.84 46.97
C GLU A 249 -31.80 90.58 46.18
N TYR A 250 -30.83 89.73 45.82
CA TYR A 250 -31.02 88.55 44.97
C TYR A 250 -30.54 87.28 45.67
N PHE A 251 -31.26 86.18 45.46
CA PHE A 251 -30.85 84.83 45.82
C PHE A 251 -30.45 84.11 44.52
N THR A 252 -29.24 84.42 44.04
CA THR A 252 -28.71 83.93 42.78
C THR A 252 -27.40 83.19 43.02
N GLY A 253 -27.30 81.94 42.57
CA GLY A 253 -26.15 81.11 42.89
C GLY A 253 -26.39 79.62 42.76
N ALA A 254 -25.56 78.82 43.43
CA ALA A 254 -25.68 77.37 43.47
C ALA A 254 -25.99 76.89 44.89
N LEU A 255 -27.13 76.21 45.07
CA LEU A 255 -27.52 75.53 46.29
C LEU A 255 -27.19 74.04 46.16
N PHE A 256 -26.29 73.53 46.99
CA PHE A 256 -26.00 72.11 47.11
C PHE A 256 -26.77 71.55 48.29
N ILE A 257 -27.44 70.43 48.05
CA ILE A 257 -28.19 69.72 49.07
C ILE A 257 -27.59 68.33 49.20
N ILE A 258 -27.12 68.03 50.40
CA ILE A 258 -26.58 66.71 50.75
C ILE A 258 -27.52 66.15 51.81
N ASN A 259 -28.17 65.03 51.52
CA ASN A 259 -29.13 64.43 52.43
C ASN A 259 -28.78 62.95 52.66
N SER A 260 -28.71 62.57 53.94
CA SER A 260 -28.59 61.19 54.41
C SER A 260 -29.64 60.97 55.51
N GLY A 261 -30.89 60.75 55.08
CA GLY A 261 -32.05 60.48 55.95
C GLY A 261 -32.28 61.55 57.02
N ASN A 262 -31.80 61.30 58.23
CA ASN A 262 -31.99 62.17 59.40
C ASN A 262 -31.05 63.38 59.45
N PHE A 263 -30.05 63.42 58.56
CA PHE A 263 -29.08 64.50 58.49
C PHE A 263 -29.06 65.10 57.08
N LEU A 264 -29.22 66.43 57.01
CA LEU A 264 -29.19 67.16 55.76
C LEU A 264 -28.36 68.43 55.88
N ILE A 265 -27.55 68.71 54.88
CA ILE A 265 -26.76 69.94 54.74
C ILE A 265 -27.25 70.69 53.52
N GLN A 266 -27.46 71.99 53.68
CA GLN A 266 -27.57 72.92 52.56
C GLN A 266 -26.35 73.82 52.55
N LEU A 267 -25.71 73.93 51.38
CA LEU A 267 -24.59 74.82 51.11
C LEU A 267 -25.02 75.75 49.98
N PHE A 268 -24.92 77.06 50.17
CA PHE A 268 -25.29 78.03 49.15
C PHE A 268 -24.11 78.93 48.81
N PHE A 269 -23.89 79.14 47.51
CA PHE A 269 -22.80 79.92 46.95
C PHE A 269 -23.35 81.02 46.03
N ASP A 270 -23.19 82.29 46.42
CA ASP A 270 -23.56 83.48 45.62
C ASP A 270 -22.36 84.42 45.36
N GLY A 271 -21.15 83.94 45.66
CA GLY A 271 -19.95 84.76 45.83
C GLY A 271 -19.50 84.78 47.29
N ASN A 272 -20.43 84.65 48.24
CA ASN A 272 -20.18 84.22 49.61
C ASN A 272 -20.56 82.74 49.78
N GLN A 273 -20.17 82.17 50.93
CA GLN A 273 -20.52 80.81 51.31
C GLN A 273 -21.44 80.79 52.52
N TYR A 274 -22.54 80.08 52.38
CA TYR A 274 -23.53 79.89 53.44
C TYR A 274 -23.74 78.41 53.66
N PHE A 275 -23.92 78.01 54.91
CA PHE A 275 -24.37 76.66 55.20
C PHE A 275 -25.35 76.62 56.36
N ARG A 276 -26.22 75.61 56.33
CA ARG A 276 -27.03 75.21 57.48
C ARG A 276 -27.24 73.70 57.47
N LYS A 277 -27.67 73.19 58.62
CA LYS A 277 -27.89 71.76 58.82
C LYS A 277 -29.31 71.54 59.29
N ARG A 278 -29.87 70.39 58.93
CA ARG A 278 -31.10 69.86 59.52
C ARG A 278 -30.76 68.57 60.26
N PHE A 279 -31.04 68.55 61.56
CA PHE A 279 -30.93 67.35 62.40
C PHE A 279 -32.33 66.96 62.86
N TYR A 280 -32.76 65.72 62.60
CA TYR A 280 -34.05 65.19 63.05
C TYR A 280 -35.24 66.14 62.80
N ASN A 281 -35.33 66.69 61.59
CA ASN A 281 -36.33 67.67 61.13
C ASN A 281 -36.26 69.08 61.74
N SER A 282 -35.24 69.40 62.55
CA SER A 282 -34.99 70.76 63.04
C SER A 282 -33.86 71.44 62.27
N TRP A 283 -34.13 72.63 61.73
CA TRP A 283 -33.15 73.43 60.98
C TRP A 283 -32.33 74.31 61.90
N THR A 284 -31.01 74.34 61.68
CA THR A 284 -30.15 75.38 62.25
C THR A 284 -30.33 76.69 61.48
N ALA A 285 -29.97 77.81 62.11
CA ALA A 285 -29.80 79.06 61.40
C ALA A 285 -28.75 78.93 60.27
N TRP A 286 -28.86 79.79 59.27
CA TRP A 286 -27.82 79.95 58.26
C TRP A 286 -26.59 80.60 58.85
N ILE A 287 -25.43 80.02 58.55
CA ILE A 287 -24.13 80.54 58.93
C ILE A 287 -23.46 81.02 57.66
N LYS A 288 -23.20 82.33 57.59
CA LYS A 288 -22.33 82.93 56.57
C LYS A 288 -20.88 82.69 56.99
N THR A 289 -20.10 82.00 56.19
CA THR A 289 -18.67 81.85 56.44
C THR A 289 -17.91 82.95 55.72
N THR A 290 -17.14 83.73 56.47
CA THR A 290 -16.34 84.86 55.97
C THR A 290 -14.86 84.50 55.77
N ARG A 291 -14.52 83.22 55.56
CA ARG A 291 -13.17 82.87 55.12
C ARG A 291 -13.13 83.07 53.61
N ASP A 292 -12.38 84.09 53.20
CA ASP A 292 -11.87 84.19 51.84
C ASP A 292 -11.25 82.83 51.46
N LEU A 293 -11.71 82.24 50.35
CA LEU A 293 -10.97 81.20 49.64
C LEU A 293 -10.05 81.87 48.63
#